data_AF-A0AAJ4DTZ6-F1
#
_entry.id   AF-A0AAJ4DTZ6-F1
#
_cell.length_a   1.000
_cell.length_b   1.000
_cell.length_c   1.000
_cell.angle_alpha   90.00
_cell.angle_beta   90.00
_cell.angle_gamma   90.00
#
_symmetry.space_group_name_H-M   'P 1'
#
loop_
_entity.id
_entity.type
_entity.pdbx_description
1 polymer ?
#
loop_
_entity_poly.entity_id
_entity_poly.type
_entity_poly.pdbx_seq_one_letter_code
_entity_poly.pdbx_strand_id
1 'polypeptide(L)'
;MKRLITLTSTMLLATSAFASSFVNISGEQNISAGSFDSKTAAYEAGFNLKDSMQDMSQAERKNEFATLGYSHVGDIKLDDFKVKVEEYASNRGEVKYRSILNFDYQFKAKQKD
;
A
#
# COMPACT_ATOMS: atom_id res chain seq x y z
N MET A 1 66.67 24.94 13.72
CA MET A 1 65.50 25.84 13.73
C MET A 1 64.24 24.99 13.67
N LYS A 2 63.32 25.21 14.62
CA LYS A 2 62.04 24.49 14.78
C LYS A 2 61.06 24.95 13.70
N ARG A 3 60.28 24.05 13.08
CA ARG A 3 58.91 24.33 12.59
C ARG A 3 58.04 23.07 12.70
N LEU A 4 57.33 22.99 13.82
CA LEU A 4 56.11 22.20 13.99
C LEU A 4 55.05 22.75 13.03
N ILE A 5 54.43 21.88 12.23
CA ILE A 5 53.19 22.19 11.52
C ILE A 5 52.16 21.21 12.04
N THR A 6 51.49 21.61 13.11
CA THR A 6 50.30 20.95 13.66
C THR A 6 49.11 21.39 12.82
N LEU A 7 48.63 20.51 11.93
CA LEU A 7 47.39 20.78 11.18
C LEU A 7 46.22 20.11 11.91
N THR A 8 45.64 20.85 12.84
CA THR A 8 44.38 20.54 13.52
C THR A 8 43.24 20.66 12.51
N SER A 9 42.87 19.56 11.85
CA SER A 9 41.69 19.57 10.98
C SER A 9 40.46 19.25 11.82
N THR A 10 39.62 20.27 11.94
CA THR A 10 38.35 20.30 12.66
C THR A 10 37.44 19.19 12.17
N MET A 11 37.08 18.29 13.08
CA MET A 11 36.11 17.23 12.84
C MET A 11 34.75 17.90 12.57
N LEU A 12 34.34 17.99 11.31
CA LEU A 12 33.02 18.46 10.93
C LEU A 12 32.03 17.39 11.37
N LEU A 13 31.44 17.58 12.55
CA LEU A 13 30.25 16.85 12.97
C LEU A 13 29.14 17.23 12.00
N ALA A 14 28.96 16.41 10.97
CA ALA A 14 27.80 16.46 10.10
C ALA A 14 26.58 16.19 10.99
N THR A 15 25.91 17.25 11.40
CA THR A 15 24.61 17.18 12.04
C THR A 15 23.64 16.73 10.96
N SER A 16 23.42 15.41 10.86
CA SER A 16 22.31 14.87 10.09
C SER A 16 21.02 15.31 10.76
N ALA A 17 20.45 16.41 10.29
CA ALA A 17 19.11 16.82 10.67
C ALA A 17 18.15 15.71 10.24
N PHE A 18 17.70 14.89 11.20
CA PHE A 18 16.55 14.02 11.00
C PHE A 18 15.31 14.92 10.94
N ALA A 19 15.03 15.47 9.76
CA ALA A 19 13.75 16.09 9.48
C ALA A 19 12.71 14.97 9.52
N SER A 20 11.81 15.02 10.52
CA SER A 20 10.68 14.10 10.67
C SER A 20 9.74 14.26 9.48
N SER A 21 10.10 13.64 8.37
CA SER A 21 9.48 13.90 7.06
C SER A 21 8.32 12.94 6.89
N PHE A 22 7.14 13.49 6.64
CA PHE A 22 6.02 12.68 6.15
C PHE A 22 6.45 12.04 4.82
N VAL A 23 6.37 10.73 4.74
CA VAL A 23 6.64 9.96 3.53
C VAL A 23 5.34 9.73 2.77
N ASN A 24 5.36 9.89 1.44
CA ASN A 24 4.27 9.43 0.60
C ASN A 24 4.50 7.94 0.31
N ILE A 25 3.54 7.11 0.70
CA ILE A 25 3.51 5.68 0.37
C ILE A 25 2.50 5.50 -0.75
N SER A 26 2.92 4.83 -1.81
CA SER A 26 2.07 4.45 -2.93
C SER A 26 2.38 3.03 -3.35
N GLY A 27 1.37 2.26 -3.74
CA GLY A 27 1.55 0.92 -4.25
C GLY A 27 0.28 0.38 -4.90
N GLU A 28 0.41 -0.79 -5.49
CA GLU A 28 -0.70 -1.57 -6.04
C GLU A 28 -1.06 -2.68 -5.04
N GLN A 29 -2.35 -2.92 -4.84
CA GLN A 29 -2.84 -3.99 -3.98
C GLN A 29 -3.88 -4.81 -4.73
N ASN A 30 -3.79 -6.14 -4.57
CA ASN A 30 -4.71 -7.09 -5.18
C ASN A 30 -5.48 -7.81 -4.08
N ILE A 31 -6.81 -7.75 -4.13
CA ILE A 31 -7.70 -8.43 -3.20
C ILE A 31 -8.58 -9.40 -3.99
N SER A 32 -8.57 -10.67 -3.59
CA SER A 32 -9.45 -11.67 -4.17
C SER A 32 -10.84 -11.57 -3.54
N ALA A 33 -11.87 -11.28 -4.34
CA ALA A 33 -13.27 -11.31 -3.89
C ALA A 33 -13.82 -12.75 -3.74
N GLY A 34 -13.02 -13.75 -4.14
CA GLY A 34 -13.34 -15.16 -3.96
C GLY A 34 -13.35 -15.94 -5.28
N SER A 35 -13.87 -17.16 -5.21
CA SER A 35 -13.97 -18.08 -6.34
C SER A 35 -15.42 -18.47 -6.56
N PHE A 36 -15.85 -18.48 -7.82
CA PHE A 36 -17.25 -18.59 -8.22
C PHE A 36 -17.40 -19.58 -9.37
N ASP A 37 -18.57 -20.20 -9.48
CA ASP A 37 -18.87 -21.15 -10.56
C ASP A 37 -19.29 -20.47 -11.87
N SER A 38 -19.52 -19.15 -11.84
CA SER A 38 -19.90 -18.34 -13.01
C SER A 38 -19.04 -17.10 -13.14
N LYS A 39 -18.64 -16.79 -14.38
CA LYS A 39 -17.90 -15.57 -14.74
C LYS A 39 -18.65 -14.31 -14.35
N THR A 40 -19.98 -14.29 -14.54
CA THR A 40 -20.81 -13.13 -14.16
C THR A 40 -20.82 -12.94 -12.65
N ALA A 41 -20.97 -14.01 -11.88
CA ALA A 41 -20.92 -13.95 -10.42
C ALA A 41 -19.58 -13.42 -9.91
N ALA A 42 -18.47 -13.81 -10.56
CA ALA A 42 -17.15 -13.28 -10.24
C ALA A 42 -17.03 -11.77 -10.52
N TYR A 43 -17.55 -11.29 -11.65
CA TYR A 43 -17.54 -9.85 -11.95
C TYR A 43 -18.38 -9.04 -10.97
N GLU A 44 -19.62 -9.48 -10.71
CA GLU A 44 -20.53 -8.86 -9.74
C GLU A 44 -19.88 -8.79 -8.35
N ALA A 45 -19.26 -9.88 -7.88
CA ALA A 45 -18.55 -9.89 -6.61
C ALA A 45 -17.36 -8.91 -6.58
N GLY A 46 -16.63 -8.78 -7.70
CA GLY A 46 -15.53 -7.82 -7.81
C GLY A 46 -16.00 -6.36 -7.77
N PHE A 47 -17.12 -6.06 -8.44
CA PHE A 47 -17.71 -4.72 -8.40
C PHE A 47 -18.33 -4.39 -7.04
N ASN A 48 -19.01 -5.35 -6.40
CA ASN A 48 -19.52 -5.17 -5.04
C ASN A 48 -18.38 -4.91 -4.05
N LEU A 49 -17.25 -5.61 -4.19
CA LEU A 49 -16.06 -5.35 -3.38
C LEU A 49 -15.49 -3.96 -3.65
N LYS A 50 -15.38 -3.56 -4.92
CA LYS A 50 -14.96 -2.20 -5.29
C LYS A 50 -15.83 -1.15 -4.62
N ASP A 51 -17.14 -1.28 -4.73
CA ASP A 51 -18.07 -0.28 -4.22
C ASP A 51 -18.03 -0.23 -2.69
N SER A 52 -17.93 -1.39 -2.02
CA SER A 52 -17.68 -1.43 -0.57
C SER A 52 -16.38 -0.74 -0.15
N MET A 53 -15.31 -0.81 -0.96
CA MET A 53 -14.06 -0.11 -0.67
C MET A 53 -14.15 1.40 -0.94
N GLN A 54 -14.96 1.82 -1.92
CA GLN A 54 -15.22 3.22 -2.21
C GLN A 54 -16.10 3.88 -1.14
N ASP A 55 -17.07 3.13 -0.61
CA ASP A 55 -17.97 3.57 0.46
C ASP A 55 -17.31 3.55 1.85
N MET A 56 -16.19 2.84 2.00
CA MET A 56 -15.46 2.79 3.27
C MET A 56 -15.01 4.19 3.72
N SER A 57 -15.33 4.54 4.95
CA SER A 57 -14.98 5.86 5.50
C SER A 57 -13.46 6.03 5.57
N GLN A 58 -12.99 7.28 5.55
CA GLN A 58 -11.57 7.56 5.72
C GLN A 58 -11.05 7.11 7.09
N ALA A 59 -11.89 7.05 8.12
CA ALA A 59 -11.50 6.59 9.45
C ALA A 59 -11.21 5.08 9.48
N GLU A 60 -12.05 4.28 8.82
CA GLU A 60 -11.89 2.83 8.71
C GLU A 60 -10.64 2.49 7.90
N ARG A 61 -10.46 3.15 6.74
CA ARG A 61 -9.24 3.01 5.93
C ARG A 61 -8.00 3.35 6.73
N LYS A 62 -7.98 4.48 7.44
CA LYS A 62 -6.81 4.87 8.25
C LYS A 62 -6.47 3.85 9.32
N ASN A 63 -7.47 3.25 9.96
CA ASN A 63 -7.26 2.23 10.98
C ASN A 63 -6.61 0.97 10.39
N GLU A 64 -7.11 0.48 9.25
CA GLU A 64 -6.57 -0.71 8.59
C GLU A 64 -5.09 -0.50 8.20
N PHE A 65 -4.76 0.64 7.59
CA PHE A 65 -3.39 0.95 7.17
C PHE A 65 -2.47 1.38 8.32
N ALA A 66 -2.97 1.99 9.40
CA ALA A 66 -2.17 2.27 10.60
C ALA A 66 -1.69 0.97 11.27
N THR A 67 -2.46 -0.11 11.15
CA THR A 67 -2.09 -1.44 11.61
C THR A 67 -0.85 -2.00 10.89
N LEU A 68 -0.50 -1.46 9.71
CA LEU A 68 0.70 -1.82 8.93
C LEU A 68 2.00 -1.17 9.46
N GLY A 69 2.01 -0.62 10.68
CA GLY A 69 3.23 -0.16 11.36
C GLY A 69 3.53 1.34 11.22
N TYR A 70 2.55 2.15 10.82
CA TYR A 70 2.70 3.61 10.72
C TYR A 70 2.09 4.32 11.93
N SER A 71 2.79 5.31 12.48
CA SER A 71 2.33 6.05 13.67
C SER A 71 1.24 7.09 13.37
N HIS A 72 1.25 7.62 12.14
CA HIS A 72 0.24 8.55 11.65
C HIS A 72 0.00 8.24 10.17
N VAL A 73 -1.26 7.99 9.82
CA VAL A 73 -1.71 7.76 8.44
C VAL A 73 -2.66 8.89 8.06
N GLY A 74 -2.27 9.66 7.04
CA GLY A 74 -3.10 10.70 6.44
C GLY A 74 -4.27 10.11 5.66
N ASP A 75 -4.99 10.95 4.91
CA ASP A 75 -6.09 10.45 4.07
C ASP A 75 -5.58 9.46 3.02
N ILE A 76 -6.24 8.31 2.93
CA ILE A 76 -5.90 7.27 1.98
C ILE A 76 -6.73 7.51 0.73
N LYS A 77 -6.03 7.65 -0.39
CA LYS A 77 -6.63 7.68 -1.71
C LYS A 77 -6.55 6.28 -2.29
N LEU A 78 -7.69 5.77 -2.72
CA LEU A 78 -7.78 4.54 -3.50
C LEU A 78 -8.17 4.97 -4.92
N ASP A 79 -7.42 4.54 -5.92
CA ASP A 79 -7.61 4.93 -7.31
C ASP A 79 -7.41 3.72 -8.25
N ASP A 80 -7.74 3.90 -9.53
CA ASP A 80 -7.51 2.93 -10.60
C ASP A 80 -8.06 1.51 -10.31
N PHE A 81 -9.28 1.43 -9.75
CA PHE A 81 -9.94 0.16 -9.47
C PHE A 81 -10.18 -0.64 -10.75
N LYS A 82 -9.58 -1.83 -10.82
CA LYS A 82 -9.69 -2.78 -11.94
C LYS A 82 -10.16 -4.13 -11.42
N VAL A 83 -11.30 -4.59 -11.92
CA VAL A 83 -11.78 -5.96 -11.67
C VAL A 83 -11.26 -6.87 -12.76
N LYS A 84 -10.49 -7.88 -12.38
CA LYS A 84 -10.00 -8.95 -13.25
C LYS A 84 -10.67 -10.26 -12.85
N VAL A 85 -11.24 -10.97 -13.81
CA VAL A 85 -11.74 -12.34 -13.60
C VAL A 85 -10.81 -13.32 -14.29
N GLU A 86 -10.28 -14.26 -13.51
CA GLU A 86 -9.43 -15.35 -13.99
C GLU A 86 -10.21 -16.65 -14.00
N GLU A 87 -10.23 -17.32 -15.14
CA GLU A 87 -10.72 -18.69 -15.25
C GLU A 87 -9.61 -19.66 -14.85
N TYR A 88 -9.92 -20.62 -14.00
CA TYR A 88 -8.98 -21.63 -13.54
C TYR A 88 -9.70 -22.95 -13.23
N ALA A 89 -8.97 -24.06 -13.34
CA ALA A 89 -9.47 -25.40 -13.03
C ALA A 89 -8.49 -26.11 -12.10
N SER A 90 -8.93 -26.43 -10.88
CA SER A 90 -8.13 -27.22 -9.93
C SER A 90 -8.31 -28.73 -10.14
N ASN A 91 -9.48 -29.14 -10.67
CA ASN A 91 -9.83 -30.52 -10.95
C ASN A 91 -10.31 -30.68 -12.39
N ARG A 92 -10.20 -31.89 -12.93
CA ARG A 92 -10.69 -32.21 -14.27
C ARG A 92 -12.21 -32.07 -14.31
N GLY A 93 -12.71 -31.25 -15.22
CA GLY A 93 -14.14 -31.00 -15.40
C GLY A 93 -14.74 -29.93 -14.47
N GLU A 94 -13.93 -29.28 -13.65
CA GLU A 94 -14.36 -28.20 -12.77
C GLU A 94 -13.69 -26.89 -13.20
N VAL A 95 -14.46 -26.01 -13.85
CA VAL A 95 -14.03 -24.66 -14.21
C VAL A 95 -14.58 -23.68 -13.18
N LYS A 96 -13.69 -22.89 -12.59
CA LYS A 96 -14.02 -21.85 -11.63
C LYS A 96 -13.50 -20.51 -12.10
N TYR A 97 -14.10 -19.46 -11.58
CA TYR A 97 -13.80 -18.07 -11.90
C TYR A 97 -13.41 -17.36 -10.62
N ARG A 98 -12.17 -16.88 -10.54
CA ARG A 98 -11.68 -16.08 -9.41
C ARG A 98 -11.79 -14.61 -9.77
N SER A 99 -12.38 -13.84 -8.88
CA SER A 99 -12.46 -12.39 -9.01
C SER A 99 -11.35 -11.74 -8.21
N ILE A 100 -10.58 -10.88 -8.88
CA ILE A 100 -9.45 -10.16 -8.31
C ILE A 100 -9.70 -8.67 -8.55
N LEU A 101 -9.81 -7.91 -7.46
CA LEU A 101 -9.86 -6.47 -7.49
C LEU A 101 -8.44 -5.93 -7.28
N ASN A 102 -7.93 -5.24 -8.29
CA ASN A 102 -6.69 -4.50 -8.21
C ASN A 102 -7.02 -3.01 -8.02
N PHE A 103 -6.28 -2.33 -7.16
CA PHE A 103 -6.40 -0.89 -6.99
C PHE A 103 -5.07 -0.31 -6.53
N ASP A 104 -4.87 0.95 -6.88
CA ASP A 104 -3.74 1.72 -6.41
C ASP A 104 -4.13 2.41 -5.10
N TYR A 105 -3.22 2.39 -4.13
CA TYR A 105 -3.35 3.13 -2.90
C TYR A 105 -2.26 4.17 -2.77
N GLN A 106 -2.62 5.33 -2.22
CA GLN A 106 -1.68 6.40 -1.91
C GLN A 106 -2.05 7.05 -0.57
N PHE A 107 -1.09 7.15 0.34
CA PHE A 107 -1.27 7.85 1.61
C PHE A 107 0.02 8.49 2.11
N LYS A 108 -0.12 9.52 2.94
CA LYS A 108 1.00 10.13 3.66
C LYS A 108 1.14 9.45 5.00
N ALA A 109 2.34 8.99 5.34
CA ALA A 109 2.61 8.41 6.64
C ALA A 109 3.79 9.07 7.34
N LYS A 110 3.78 9.04 8.67
CA LYS A 110 4.96 9.34 9.49
C LYS A 110 5.52 8.02 10.00
N GLN A 111 6.79 7.77 9.70
CA GLN A 111 7.51 6.62 10.26
C GLN A 111 7.48 6.72 11.79
N LYS A 112 7.23 5.60 12.46
CA LYS A 112 7.32 5.55 13.92
C LYS A 112 8.81 5.56 14.26
N ASP A 113 9.27 6.60 14.94
CA ASP A 113 10.61 6.65 15.55
C ASP A 113 10.80 5.50 16.55
#